data_AF-A0A3M7M764-F1
#
_entry.id   AF-A0A3M7M764-F1
#
_cell.length_a   1.000
_cell.length_b   1.000
_cell.length_c   1.000
_cell.angle_alpha   90.00
_cell.angle_beta   90.00
_cell.angle_gamma   90.00
#
_symmetry.space_group_name_H-M   'P 1'
#
loop_
_entity.id
_entity.type
_entity.pdbx_description
1 polymer ?
#
loop_
_entity_poly.entity_id
_entity_poly.type
_entity_poly.pdbx_seq_one_letter_code
_entity_poly.pdbx_strand_id
1 'polypeptide(L)'
;MAEGRSTSSFFASKPRQLTKTNVSPSMVTSQNEVGLITYPAIVNIATLVIFFVYLVVSIYLVFRQGLGHSSPWIWLTILSICRLAQVALDLAATTMYPIGQAANTTLESGVAILTTMGLTPLFMATSSLLNATTRPKGRRMQWILLVVHIPLIISFILIVAGGIDPDSREGPTFAATASTKAGVTLYLACFLVLVWATTVISARLYLADRDEVRILTTVVLSLPFFLVDVVYIMCFAYEKWVVNNNSIDGWKSMRFNVISGSVTIQLCMQVIEEWIIVALYLSLGLGLPSKAALLRRQIGDQVNEARNMDVDALQETILWKMHDAASRVVAAMILKVLQFLHWVLGRILRNAQKKDAKETPKTNENKNAKETKEKSVDSESSHHSQSNATH
;
A
#
# COMPACT_ATOMS: atom_id res chain seq x y z
N MET A 1 83.96 -22.37 35.03
CA MET A 1 83.15 -23.58 35.30
C MET A 1 82.14 -23.17 36.35
N ALA A 2 80.86 -22.92 36.03
CA ALA A 2 79.78 -23.91 35.76
C ALA A 2 79.48 -24.74 37.04
N GLU A 3 78.27 -24.83 37.63
CA GLU A 3 76.89 -24.30 37.46
C GLU A 3 76.21 -24.20 38.87
N GLY A 4 74.98 -23.70 39.12
CA GLY A 4 73.92 -23.08 38.30
C GLY A 4 72.57 -22.91 39.07
N ARG A 5 71.56 -22.32 38.41
CA ARG A 5 70.09 -22.20 38.75
C ARG A 5 69.58 -21.95 40.19
N SER A 6 69.07 -20.74 40.40
CA SER A 6 67.64 -20.38 40.65
C SER A 6 66.77 -21.19 41.64
N THR A 7 66.20 -20.52 42.66
CA THR A 7 64.75 -20.17 42.70
C THR A 7 64.33 -19.20 43.83
N SER A 8 63.42 -18.27 43.46
CA SER A 8 62.37 -17.56 44.23
C SER A 8 62.54 -17.23 45.73
N SER A 9 62.50 -15.92 46.02
CA SER A 9 62.25 -15.31 47.33
C SER A 9 60.82 -15.55 47.85
N PHE A 10 60.69 -15.77 49.17
CA PHE A 10 59.40 -15.83 49.87
C PHE A 10 59.49 -14.93 51.11
N PHE A 11 58.77 -13.78 51.11
CA PHE A 11 58.80 -12.83 52.23
C PHE A 11 57.40 -12.31 52.59
N ALA A 12 56.99 -12.64 53.82
CA ALA A 12 56.08 -11.94 54.74
C ALA A 12 54.93 -11.06 54.21
N SER A 13 53.71 -11.29 54.73
CA SER A 13 53.12 -10.31 55.66
C SER A 13 51.94 -10.81 56.50
N LYS A 14 52.00 -10.37 57.77
CA LYS A 14 51.13 -10.51 58.94
C LYS A 14 49.62 -10.30 58.67
N PRO A 15 48.70 -11.10 59.29
CA PRO A 15 47.26 -10.85 59.22
C PRO A 15 46.89 -9.59 60.02
N ARG A 16 46.08 -8.71 59.42
CA ARG A 16 45.58 -7.48 60.06
C ARG A 16 44.14 -7.71 60.55
N GLN A 17 43.94 -7.54 61.86
CA GLN A 17 42.63 -7.53 62.51
C GLN A 17 41.69 -6.53 61.81
N LEU A 18 40.47 -6.97 61.47
CA LEU A 18 39.40 -6.09 61.01
C LEU A 18 38.41 -5.83 62.16
N THR A 19 38.43 -4.59 62.62
CA THR A 19 37.65 -4.08 63.74
C THR A 19 36.15 -4.29 63.54
N LYS A 20 35.47 -4.85 64.55
CA LYS A 20 34.00 -4.81 64.63
C LYS A 20 33.55 -3.35 64.73
N THR A 21 32.98 -2.80 63.65
CA THR A 21 32.17 -1.58 63.73
C THR A 21 30.76 -1.95 64.20
N ASN A 22 30.26 -1.22 65.19
CA ASN A 22 28.94 -1.45 65.76
C ASN A 22 27.84 -1.17 64.73
N VAL A 23 27.07 -2.19 64.38
CA VAL A 23 25.74 -2.01 63.75
C VAL A 23 24.74 -1.83 64.89
N SER A 24 24.42 -0.59 65.22
CA SER A 24 23.27 -0.29 66.08
C SER A 24 21.97 -0.53 65.31
N PRO A 25 21.02 -1.32 65.85
CA PRO A 25 19.74 -1.56 65.18
C PRO A 25 18.77 -0.41 65.49
N SER A 26 18.59 0.51 64.55
CA SER A 26 17.62 1.60 64.68
C SER A 26 16.68 1.67 63.48
N MET A 27 15.39 1.50 63.76
CA MET A 27 14.25 1.73 62.85
C MET A 27 14.23 0.89 61.56
N VAL A 28 13.69 -0.32 61.72
CA VAL A 28 12.68 -0.78 60.77
C VAL A 28 11.51 0.21 60.83
N THR A 29 11.54 1.21 59.97
CA THR A 29 10.40 2.12 59.80
C THR A 29 9.35 1.39 58.96
N SER A 30 8.52 0.57 59.61
CA SER A 30 7.21 0.18 59.07
C SER A 30 6.33 1.41 59.00
N GLN A 31 6.56 2.23 57.98
CA GLN A 31 5.67 3.30 57.55
C GLN A 31 4.79 2.77 56.43
N ASN A 32 3.50 3.09 56.53
CA ASN A 32 2.45 2.67 55.62
C ASN A 32 2.64 3.29 54.21
N GLU A 33 3.46 2.68 53.37
CA GLU A 33 3.46 2.96 51.93
C GLU A 33 2.28 2.20 51.28
N VAL A 34 1.10 2.84 51.29
CA VAL A 34 0.00 2.46 50.40
C VAL A 34 0.42 2.74 48.95
N GLY A 35 1.04 1.74 48.33
CA GLY A 35 1.20 1.59 46.88
C GLY A 35 1.68 2.85 46.15
N LEU A 36 2.90 3.31 46.40
CA LEU A 36 3.54 4.29 45.53
C LEU A 36 3.87 3.62 44.18
N ILE A 37 2.90 3.61 43.26
CA ILE A 37 3.04 2.99 41.95
C ILE A 37 4.19 3.70 41.21
N THR A 38 5.28 2.97 40.95
CA THR A 38 6.43 3.49 40.22
C THR A 38 5.98 4.07 38.88
N TYR A 39 6.49 5.23 38.48
CA TYR A 39 6.09 5.94 37.26
C TYR A 39 5.94 5.06 35.99
N PRO A 40 6.83 4.07 35.70
CA PRO A 40 6.65 3.16 34.56
C PRO A 40 5.41 2.27 34.67
N ALA A 41 5.08 1.79 35.88
CA ALA A 41 3.89 0.97 36.11
C ALA A 41 2.60 1.78 35.89
N ILE A 42 2.59 3.09 36.19
CA ILE A 42 1.46 3.98 35.86
C ILE A 42 1.27 4.07 34.34
N VAL A 43 2.37 4.28 33.59
CA VAL A 43 2.37 4.31 32.12
C VAL A 43 1.85 2.99 31.53
N ASN A 44 2.30 1.86 32.07
CA ASN A 44 1.87 0.54 31.64
C ASN A 44 0.39 0.30 31.89
N ILE A 45 -0.13 0.63 33.08
CA ILE A 45 -1.55 0.52 33.39
C ILE A 45 -2.41 1.38 32.44
N ALA A 46 -1.99 2.62 32.15
CA ALA A 46 -2.68 3.48 31.19
C ALA A 46 -2.68 2.88 29.76
N THR A 47 -1.53 2.38 29.32
CA THR A 47 -1.36 1.71 28.01
C THR A 47 -2.27 0.49 27.88
N LEU A 48 -2.37 -0.33 28.93
CA LEU A 48 -3.25 -1.51 28.98
C LEU A 48 -4.71 -1.13 28.78
N VAL A 49 -5.21 -0.14 29.53
CA VAL A 49 -6.62 0.30 29.46
C VAL A 49 -6.95 0.83 28.06
N ILE A 50 -6.07 1.65 27.47
CA ILE A 50 -6.29 2.23 26.13
C ILE A 50 -6.28 1.14 25.05
N PHE A 51 -5.28 0.26 25.04
CA PHE A 51 -5.22 -0.83 24.06
C PHE A 51 -6.32 -1.88 24.22
N PHE A 52 -6.85 -2.07 25.43
CA PHE A 52 -8.02 -2.92 25.63
C PHE A 52 -9.27 -2.33 24.94
N VAL A 53 -9.50 -1.02 25.06
CA VAL A 53 -10.57 -0.33 24.32
C VAL A 53 -10.35 -0.42 22.80
N TYR A 54 -9.13 -0.18 22.34
CA TYR A 54 -8.79 -0.29 20.91
C TYR A 54 -8.98 -1.70 20.37
N LEU A 55 -8.66 -2.75 21.14
CA LEU A 55 -8.92 -4.14 20.78
C LEU A 55 -10.42 -4.42 20.58
N VAL A 56 -11.27 -3.95 21.50
CA VAL A 56 -12.74 -4.13 21.37
C VAL A 56 -13.27 -3.43 20.12
N VAL A 57 -12.81 -2.20 19.84
CA VAL A 57 -13.20 -1.45 18.64
C VAL A 57 -12.66 -2.09 17.36
N SER A 58 -11.41 -2.58 17.34
CA SER A 58 -10.82 -3.20 16.16
C SER A 58 -11.52 -4.53 15.82
N ILE A 59 -11.84 -5.35 16.83
CA ILE A 59 -12.63 -6.59 16.67
C ILE A 59 -14.03 -6.26 16.12
N TYR A 60 -14.71 -5.25 16.68
CA TYR A 60 -16.00 -4.79 16.17
C TYR A 60 -15.93 -4.37 14.69
N LEU A 61 -14.89 -3.64 14.29
CA LEU A 61 -14.66 -3.25 12.90
C LEU A 61 -14.43 -4.46 11.98
N VAL A 62 -13.60 -5.43 12.40
CA VAL A 62 -13.38 -6.68 11.65
C VAL A 62 -14.71 -7.40 11.37
N PHE A 63 -15.60 -7.52 12.36
CA PHE A 63 -16.93 -8.09 12.17
C PHE A 63 -17.84 -7.23 11.27
N ARG A 64 -17.85 -5.90 11.47
CA ARG A 64 -18.69 -4.95 10.70
C ARG A 64 -18.32 -4.86 9.21
N GLN A 65 -17.05 -5.10 8.86
CA GLN A 65 -16.53 -5.00 7.50
C GLN A 65 -16.30 -6.35 6.81
N GLY A 66 -16.31 -7.46 7.56
CA GLY A 66 -16.28 -8.83 7.05
C GLY A 66 -14.86 -9.39 6.83
N LEU A 67 -14.66 -10.62 7.32
CA LEU A 67 -13.34 -11.27 7.48
C LEU A 67 -12.50 -11.39 6.20
N GLY A 68 -13.13 -11.47 5.01
CA GLY A 68 -12.42 -11.74 3.75
C GLY A 68 -11.67 -10.54 3.15
N HIS A 69 -11.89 -9.31 3.62
CA HIS A 69 -11.32 -8.11 3.01
C HIS A 69 -11.13 -6.94 4.01
N SER A 70 -11.01 -7.27 5.29
CA SER A 70 -10.82 -6.37 6.43
C SER A 70 -9.35 -6.21 6.84
N SER A 71 -8.41 -6.35 5.89
CA SER A 71 -6.97 -6.43 6.17
C SER A 71 -6.40 -5.34 7.11
N PRO A 72 -6.70 -4.03 7.00
CA PRO A 72 -6.11 -3.05 7.92
C PRO A 72 -6.65 -3.21 9.36
N TRP A 73 -7.91 -3.63 9.53
CA TRP A 73 -8.55 -3.83 10.83
C TRP A 73 -8.05 -5.10 11.52
N ILE A 74 -7.70 -6.12 10.75
CA ILE A 74 -7.01 -7.33 11.24
C ILE A 74 -5.61 -6.94 11.76
N TRP A 75 -4.85 -6.12 11.02
CA TRP A 75 -3.55 -5.63 11.48
C TRP A 75 -3.64 -4.80 12.77
N LEU A 76 -4.62 -3.91 12.92
CA LEU A 76 -4.87 -3.19 14.19
C LEU A 76 -5.26 -4.10 15.36
N THR A 77 -5.95 -5.21 15.08
CA THR A 77 -6.29 -6.21 16.10
C THR A 77 -5.04 -6.96 16.56
N ILE A 78 -4.18 -7.37 15.63
CA ILE A 78 -2.87 -7.99 15.92
C ILE A 78 -1.98 -7.02 16.71
N LEU A 79 -1.95 -5.73 16.32
CA LEU A 79 -1.22 -4.67 17.02
C LEU A 79 -1.68 -4.56 18.48
N SER A 80 -2.99 -4.49 18.70
CA SER A 80 -3.57 -4.34 20.04
C SER A 80 -3.26 -5.54 20.94
N ILE A 81 -3.33 -6.76 20.39
CA ILE A 81 -2.91 -7.98 21.12
C ILE A 81 -1.40 -7.94 21.45
N CYS A 82 -0.56 -7.53 20.50
CA CYS A 82 0.88 -7.41 20.70
C CYS A 82 1.24 -6.40 21.80
N ARG A 83 0.58 -5.24 21.83
CA ARG A 83 0.81 -4.22 22.87
C ARG A 83 0.26 -4.63 24.24
N LEU A 84 -0.89 -5.31 24.31
CA LEU A 84 -1.37 -5.89 25.56
C LEU A 84 -0.38 -6.95 26.10
N ALA A 85 0.18 -7.80 25.24
CA ALA A 85 1.20 -8.78 25.63
C ALA A 85 2.51 -8.11 26.10
N GLN A 86 2.98 -7.07 25.39
CA GLN A 86 4.16 -6.28 25.78
C GLN A 86 4.00 -5.71 27.19
N VAL A 87 2.90 -4.99 27.43
CA VAL A 87 2.63 -4.30 28.69
C VAL A 87 2.42 -5.30 29.85
N ALA A 88 1.81 -6.46 29.57
CA ALA A 88 1.70 -7.52 30.56
C ALA A 88 3.06 -8.12 30.95
N LEU A 89 3.99 -8.30 30.00
CA LEU A 89 5.34 -8.77 30.30
C LEU A 89 6.20 -7.70 31.00
N ASP A 90 6.07 -6.43 30.65
CA ASP A 90 6.79 -5.33 31.30
C ASP A 90 6.31 -5.12 32.76
N LEU A 91 5.00 -5.25 33.01
CA LEU A 91 4.46 -5.28 34.36
C LEU A 91 4.87 -6.53 35.15
N ALA A 92 5.05 -7.68 34.49
CA ALA A 92 5.61 -8.89 35.11
C ALA A 92 7.11 -8.73 35.43
N ALA A 93 7.89 -8.14 34.54
CA ALA A 93 9.32 -7.88 34.74
C ALA A 93 9.55 -6.94 35.94
N THR A 94 8.83 -5.82 35.98
CA THR A 94 8.91 -4.83 37.07
C THR A 94 8.39 -5.33 38.43
N THR A 95 7.57 -6.38 38.48
CA THR A 95 7.11 -7.01 39.73
C THR A 95 7.97 -8.20 40.16
N MET A 96 8.67 -8.87 39.24
CA MET A 96 9.54 -10.03 39.54
C MET A 96 11.00 -9.64 39.82
N TYR A 97 11.51 -8.55 39.26
CA TYR A 97 12.93 -8.18 39.34
C TYR A 97 13.14 -6.76 39.88
N PRO A 98 13.93 -6.58 40.96
CA PRO A 98 14.31 -5.25 41.44
C PRO A 98 15.14 -4.46 40.43
N ILE A 99 14.99 -3.13 40.48
CA ILE A 99 15.73 -2.16 39.65
C ILE A 99 17.23 -2.42 39.77
N GLY A 100 17.88 -2.74 38.64
CA GLY A 100 19.34 -2.94 38.55
C GLY A 100 19.82 -4.39 38.42
N GLN A 101 18.96 -5.41 38.53
CA GLN A 101 19.34 -6.82 38.25
C GLN A 101 18.63 -7.46 37.04
N ALA A 102 17.65 -6.79 36.44
CA ALA A 102 16.75 -7.37 35.43
C ALA A 102 17.37 -7.60 34.02
N ALA A 103 18.42 -6.84 33.66
CA ALA A 103 18.89 -6.68 32.27
C ALA A 103 19.31 -7.97 31.52
N ASN A 104 19.57 -9.06 32.25
CA ASN A 104 20.04 -10.33 31.68
C ASN A 104 18.95 -11.40 31.56
N THR A 105 17.68 -11.06 31.84
CA THR A 105 16.57 -12.03 31.86
C THR A 105 15.92 -12.21 30.49
N THR A 106 15.28 -13.37 30.29
CA THR A 106 14.51 -13.65 29.07
C THR A 106 13.28 -12.76 28.93
N LEU A 107 12.67 -12.33 30.05
CA LEU A 107 11.53 -11.40 30.08
C LEU A 107 11.89 -10.06 29.42
N GLU A 108 13.00 -9.44 29.81
CA GLU A 108 13.42 -8.14 29.25
C GLU A 108 13.66 -8.22 27.74
N SER A 109 14.35 -9.26 27.25
CA SER A 109 14.46 -9.46 25.80
C SER A 109 13.10 -9.66 25.12
N GLY A 110 12.14 -10.31 25.80
CA GLY A 110 10.76 -10.43 25.33
C GLY A 110 10.04 -9.08 25.23
N VAL A 111 10.23 -8.19 26.21
CA VAL A 111 9.67 -6.82 26.19
C VAL A 111 10.26 -6.00 25.05
N ALA A 112 11.59 -6.02 24.86
CA ALA A 112 12.23 -5.32 23.73
C ALA A 112 11.79 -5.88 22.36
N ILE A 113 11.64 -7.20 22.24
CA ILE A 113 11.13 -7.85 21.02
C ILE A 113 9.68 -7.44 20.75
N LEU A 114 8.77 -7.52 21.73
CA LEU A 114 7.37 -7.10 21.54
C LEU A 114 7.22 -5.60 21.26
N THR A 115 8.09 -4.78 21.85
CA THR A 115 8.15 -3.33 21.61
C THR A 115 8.53 -3.02 20.16
N THR A 116 9.40 -3.81 19.55
CA THR A 116 9.77 -3.68 18.13
C THR A 116 8.80 -4.43 17.18
N MET A 117 8.08 -5.45 17.68
CA MET A 117 6.97 -6.08 16.97
C MET A 117 5.85 -5.09 16.67
N GLY A 118 5.44 -4.26 17.64
CA GLY A 118 4.25 -3.38 17.53
C GLY A 118 4.21 -2.48 16.29
N LEU A 119 5.37 -1.97 15.85
CA LEU A 119 5.49 -1.13 14.65
C LEU A 119 5.14 -1.89 13.36
N THR A 120 5.37 -3.20 13.28
CA THR A 120 5.21 -3.96 12.03
C THR A 120 3.75 -4.11 11.63
N PRO A 121 2.82 -4.53 12.50
CA PRO A 121 1.38 -4.40 12.26
C PRO A 121 0.94 -2.98 11.89
N LEU A 122 1.57 -1.92 12.41
CA LEU A 122 1.24 -0.52 12.08
C LEU A 122 1.63 -0.17 10.64
N PHE A 123 2.83 -0.57 10.19
CA PHE A 123 3.24 -0.52 8.78
C PHE A 123 2.26 -1.26 7.87
N MET A 124 1.88 -2.48 8.26
CA MET A 124 1.02 -3.36 7.48
C MET A 124 -0.42 -2.81 7.42
N ALA A 125 -0.93 -2.25 8.52
CA ALA A 125 -2.21 -1.52 8.55
C ALA A 125 -2.19 -0.31 7.61
N THR A 126 -1.12 0.49 7.64
CA THR A 126 -0.96 1.69 6.79
C THR A 126 -0.88 1.32 5.30
N SER A 127 -0.05 0.34 4.94
CA SER A 127 0.05 -0.17 3.56
C SER A 127 -1.27 -0.79 3.09
N SER A 128 -2.01 -1.45 3.99
CA SER A 128 -3.32 -2.03 3.69
C SER A 128 -4.42 -0.97 3.50
N LEU A 129 -4.41 0.12 4.28
CA LEU A 129 -5.28 1.31 4.04
C LEU A 129 -4.96 1.96 2.68
N LEU A 130 -3.69 2.14 2.35
CA LEU A 130 -3.27 2.63 1.02
C LEU A 130 -3.67 1.67 -0.11
N ASN A 131 -3.70 0.35 0.13
CA ASN A 131 -4.21 -0.63 -0.82
C ASN A 131 -5.75 -0.66 -0.90
N ALA A 132 -6.48 -0.23 0.13
CA ALA A 132 -7.95 -0.27 0.17
C ALA A 132 -8.65 0.73 -0.77
N THR A 133 -7.97 1.79 -1.22
CA THR A 133 -8.54 2.69 -2.25
C THR A 133 -8.77 1.96 -3.57
N THR A 134 -9.89 2.18 -4.22
CA THR A 134 -10.46 1.33 -5.27
C THR A 134 -10.14 1.76 -6.70
N ARG A 135 -9.76 3.03 -6.91
CA ARG A 135 -9.38 3.52 -8.25
C ARG A 135 -8.22 2.72 -8.86
N PRO A 136 -8.15 2.63 -10.21
CA PRO A 136 -7.17 1.83 -10.93
C PRO A 136 -5.74 2.31 -10.69
N LYS A 137 -5.14 1.76 -9.64
CA LYS A 137 -3.69 1.74 -9.41
C LYS A 137 -3.09 0.98 -10.57
N GLY A 138 -2.24 1.63 -11.37
CA GLY A 138 -1.51 0.93 -12.42
C GLY A 138 -0.83 -0.29 -11.82
N ARG A 139 -0.95 -1.47 -12.46
CA ARG A 139 -0.63 -2.80 -11.88
C ARG A 139 0.68 -2.86 -11.07
N ARG A 140 1.70 -2.10 -11.50
CA ARG A 140 3.00 -1.94 -10.81
C ARG A 140 2.89 -1.37 -9.38
N MET A 141 1.99 -0.42 -9.13
CA MET A 141 1.83 0.29 -7.85
C MET A 141 1.30 -0.62 -6.73
N GLN A 142 0.30 -1.45 -7.05
CA GLN A 142 -0.24 -2.45 -6.11
C GLN A 142 0.83 -3.52 -5.79
N TRP A 143 1.63 -3.91 -6.78
CA TRP A 143 2.77 -4.80 -6.58
C TRP A 143 3.84 -4.18 -5.68
N ILE A 144 4.16 -2.89 -5.80
CA ILE A 144 5.12 -2.22 -4.91
C ILE A 144 4.65 -2.27 -3.45
N LEU A 145 3.37 -1.93 -3.19
CA LEU A 145 2.82 -1.99 -1.83
C LEU A 145 2.79 -3.42 -1.26
N LEU A 146 2.55 -4.45 -2.09
CA LEU A 146 2.61 -5.85 -1.66
C LEU A 146 4.05 -6.30 -1.41
N VAL A 147 4.98 -5.96 -2.31
CA VAL A 147 6.40 -6.33 -2.21
C VAL A 147 7.07 -5.70 -0.98
N VAL A 148 6.66 -4.49 -0.54
CA VAL A 148 7.23 -3.85 0.67
C VAL A 148 7.00 -4.66 1.96
N HIS A 149 6.05 -5.60 1.97
CA HIS A 149 5.83 -6.48 3.11
C HIS A 149 7.01 -7.46 3.32
N ILE A 150 7.71 -7.85 2.25
CA ILE A 150 8.84 -8.79 2.30
C ILE A 150 10.05 -8.20 3.06
N PRO A 151 10.61 -7.03 2.68
CA PRO A 151 11.72 -6.42 3.43
C PRO A 151 11.30 -5.99 4.84
N LEU A 152 10.02 -5.66 5.09
CA LEU A 152 9.53 -5.42 6.46
C LEU A 152 9.63 -6.68 7.33
N ILE A 153 9.22 -7.85 6.83
CA ILE A 153 9.35 -9.12 7.54
C ILE A 153 10.83 -9.49 7.76
N ILE A 154 11.70 -9.26 6.76
CA ILE A 154 13.15 -9.47 6.91
C ILE A 154 13.72 -8.52 7.98
N SER A 155 13.37 -7.23 7.94
CA SER A 155 13.77 -6.24 8.95
C SER A 155 13.38 -6.69 10.35
N PHE A 156 12.15 -7.14 10.49
CA PHE A 156 11.60 -7.62 11.74
C PHE A 156 12.38 -8.84 12.27
N ILE A 157 12.63 -9.85 11.44
CA ILE A 157 13.43 -11.03 11.82
C ILE A 157 14.86 -10.62 12.25
N LEU A 158 15.49 -9.67 11.56
CA LEU A 158 16.82 -9.15 11.94
C LEU A 158 16.82 -8.42 13.28
N ILE A 159 15.78 -7.65 13.58
CA ILE A 159 15.61 -6.97 14.87
C ILE A 159 15.39 -8.00 15.99
N VAL A 160 14.57 -9.03 15.76
CA VAL A 160 14.36 -10.11 16.74
C VAL A 160 15.63 -10.94 16.97
N ALA A 161 16.39 -11.26 15.91
CA ALA A 161 17.67 -11.95 16.02
C ALA A 161 18.66 -11.15 16.89
N GLY A 162 18.82 -9.85 16.59
CA GLY A 162 19.60 -8.95 17.44
C GLY A 162 19.03 -8.75 18.85
N GLY A 163 17.72 -8.98 19.01
CA GLY A 163 16.99 -9.03 20.28
C GLY A 163 17.36 -10.21 21.19
N ILE A 164 17.78 -11.33 20.61
CA ILE A 164 18.10 -12.57 21.33
C ILE A 164 19.60 -12.87 21.43
N ASP A 165 20.44 -12.22 20.61
CA ASP A 165 21.90 -12.37 20.61
C ASP A 165 22.50 -12.16 22.02
N PRO A 166 23.44 -13.00 22.50
CA PRO A 166 24.05 -12.86 23.83
C PRO A 166 24.84 -11.55 23.98
N ASP A 167 25.50 -11.10 22.91
CA ASP A 167 26.23 -9.83 22.83
C ASP A 167 25.37 -8.60 23.20
N SER A 168 24.04 -8.68 23.03
CA SER A 168 23.12 -7.61 23.44
C SER A 168 22.97 -7.45 24.97
N ARG A 169 23.39 -8.49 25.73
CA ARG A 169 23.23 -8.65 27.18
C ARG A 169 24.56 -8.54 27.97
N GLU A 170 25.69 -8.29 27.34
CA GLU A 170 27.00 -8.22 28.03
C GLU A 170 27.23 -6.93 28.85
N GLY A 171 26.19 -6.13 29.09
CA GLY A 171 26.27 -4.86 29.81
C GLY A 171 25.05 -4.57 30.69
N PRO A 172 25.10 -3.51 31.52
CA PRO A 172 24.00 -3.15 32.43
C PRO A 172 22.73 -2.66 31.72
N THR A 173 22.78 -2.45 30.40
CA THR A 173 21.64 -2.04 29.58
C THR A 173 21.70 -2.73 28.22
N PHE A 174 20.53 -3.05 27.67
CA PHE A 174 20.37 -3.72 26.38
C PHE A 174 21.03 -2.94 25.22
N ALA A 175 21.94 -3.57 24.48
CA ALA A 175 22.73 -2.91 23.42
C ALA A 175 22.36 -3.40 22.01
N ALA A 176 22.18 -2.46 21.06
CA ALA A 176 21.86 -2.78 19.67
C ALA A 176 23.03 -3.48 18.94
N THR A 177 22.86 -4.76 18.60
CA THR A 177 23.83 -5.54 17.83
C THR A 177 23.89 -5.11 16.36
N ALA A 178 24.83 -5.67 15.60
CA ALA A 178 24.90 -5.42 14.15
C ALA A 178 23.60 -5.85 13.43
N SER A 179 22.99 -6.95 13.87
CA SER A 179 21.70 -7.48 13.39
C SER A 179 20.57 -6.46 13.57
N THR A 180 20.42 -5.90 14.78
CA THR A 180 19.41 -4.86 15.08
C THR A 180 19.61 -3.62 14.22
N LYS A 181 20.85 -3.13 14.08
CA LYS A 181 21.19 -1.96 13.26
C LYS A 181 20.83 -2.16 11.78
N ALA A 182 21.16 -3.32 11.22
CA ALA A 182 20.79 -3.66 9.85
C ALA A 182 19.27 -3.73 9.66
N GLY A 183 18.54 -4.36 10.60
CA GLY A 183 17.09 -4.43 10.59
C GLY A 183 16.42 -3.04 10.66
N VAL A 184 16.87 -2.16 11.57
CA VAL A 184 16.33 -0.79 11.70
C VAL A 184 16.66 0.08 10.48
N THR A 185 17.83 -0.10 9.85
CA THR A 185 18.16 0.56 8.57
C THR A 185 17.17 0.16 7.46
N LEU A 186 16.86 -1.13 7.36
CA LEU A 186 15.91 -1.65 6.36
C LEU A 186 14.47 -1.18 6.67
N TYR A 187 14.14 -0.99 7.95
CA TYR A 187 12.89 -0.38 8.41
C TYR A 187 12.72 1.07 7.94
N LEU A 188 13.76 1.88 8.09
CA LEU A 188 13.80 3.26 7.59
C LEU A 188 13.65 3.30 6.06
N ALA A 189 14.31 2.39 5.33
CA ALA A 189 14.14 2.27 3.88
C ALA A 189 12.67 1.93 3.50
N CYS A 190 12.02 1.04 4.24
CA CYS A 190 10.60 0.72 4.06
C CYS A 190 9.69 1.93 4.36
N PHE A 191 10.01 2.75 5.36
CA PHE A 191 9.30 4.01 5.65
C PHE A 191 9.39 5.00 4.48
N LEU A 192 10.58 5.18 3.90
CA LEU A 192 10.75 6.08 2.74
C LEU A 192 9.95 5.60 1.53
N VAL A 193 9.89 4.28 1.28
CA VAL A 193 9.02 3.69 0.23
C VAL A 193 7.53 3.91 0.53
N LEU A 194 7.11 3.79 1.80
CA LEU A 194 5.73 4.06 2.22
C LEU A 194 5.33 5.53 2.00
N VAL A 195 6.20 6.48 2.37
CA VAL A 195 5.99 7.93 2.18
C VAL A 195 5.96 8.29 0.70
N TRP A 196 6.86 7.72 -0.11
CA TRP A 196 6.85 7.89 -1.57
C TRP A 196 5.57 7.33 -2.19
N ALA A 197 5.16 6.11 -1.81
CA ALA A 197 3.93 5.50 -2.30
C ALA A 197 2.69 6.32 -1.91
N THR A 198 2.64 6.83 -0.68
CA THR A 198 1.57 7.72 -0.20
C THR A 198 1.50 9.00 -1.02
N THR A 199 2.65 9.64 -1.28
CA THR A 199 2.74 10.84 -2.12
C THR A 199 2.23 10.61 -3.54
N VAL A 200 2.65 9.50 -4.17
CA VAL A 200 2.24 9.15 -5.56
C VAL A 200 0.76 8.75 -5.64
N ILE A 201 0.21 8.09 -4.61
CA ILE A 201 -1.24 7.82 -4.52
C ILE A 201 -1.99 9.14 -4.35
N SER A 202 -1.51 10.02 -3.46
CA SER A 202 -2.13 11.32 -3.16
C SER A 202 -2.25 12.21 -4.40
N ALA A 203 -1.16 12.35 -5.16
CA ALA A 203 -1.15 13.10 -6.41
C ALA A 203 -2.15 12.57 -7.47
N ARG A 204 -2.51 11.28 -7.42
CA ARG A 204 -3.49 10.65 -8.33
C ARG A 204 -4.92 10.67 -7.80
N LEU A 205 -5.12 10.85 -6.50
CA LEU A 205 -6.42 10.84 -5.83
C LEU A 205 -7.08 12.24 -5.71
N TYR A 206 -6.46 13.30 -6.22
CA TYR A 206 -7.00 14.67 -6.17
C TYR A 206 -8.41 14.83 -6.81
N LEU A 207 -8.79 13.90 -7.70
CA LEU A 207 -10.10 13.85 -8.37
C LEU A 207 -11.00 12.69 -7.86
N ALA A 208 -10.72 12.13 -6.68
CA ALA A 208 -11.34 10.90 -6.17
C ALA A 208 -12.55 11.10 -5.25
N ASP A 209 -13.23 9.98 -4.98
CA ASP A 209 -14.42 9.94 -4.14
C ASP A 209 -14.16 10.35 -2.69
N ARG A 210 -15.18 10.93 -2.04
CA ARG A 210 -15.09 11.46 -0.67
C ARG A 210 -14.58 10.44 0.34
N ASP A 211 -14.89 9.16 0.15
CA ASP A 211 -14.44 8.08 1.04
C ASP A 211 -12.97 7.69 0.79
N GLU A 212 -12.46 7.77 -0.45
CA GLU A 212 -11.03 7.57 -0.74
C GLU A 212 -10.17 8.73 -0.23
N VAL A 213 -10.64 9.97 -0.40
CA VAL A 213 -9.99 11.16 0.15
C VAL A 213 -9.89 11.06 1.67
N ARG A 214 -10.96 10.60 2.36
CA ARG A 214 -10.92 10.36 3.82
C ARG A 214 -9.84 9.36 4.22
N ILE A 215 -9.75 8.20 3.57
CA ILE A 215 -8.71 7.19 3.86
C ILE A 215 -7.32 7.81 3.69
N LEU A 216 -7.09 8.48 2.56
CA LEU A 216 -5.81 9.09 2.23
C LEU A 216 -5.42 10.20 3.21
N THR A 217 -6.35 11.12 3.53
CA THR A 217 -6.10 12.21 4.49
C THR A 217 -5.77 11.66 5.88
N THR A 218 -6.44 10.59 6.33
CA THR A 218 -6.08 9.94 7.61
C THR A 218 -4.67 9.36 7.58
N VAL A 219 -4.25 8.70 6.49
CA VAL A 219 -2.87 8.18 6.35
C VAL A 219 -1.84 9.31 6.28
N VAL A 220 -2.10 10.37 5.52
CA VAL A 220 -1.21 11.53 5.45
C VAL A 220 -1.09 12.24 6.80
N LEU A 221 -2.18 12.29 7.58
CA LEU A 221 -2.19 12.87 8.93
C LEU A 221 -1.47 11.99 9.96
N SER A 222 -1.40 10.66 9.77
CA SER A 222 -0.67 9.75 10.67
C SER A 222 0.83 9.66 10.37
N LEU A 223 1.25 9.90 9.12
CA LEU A 223 2.67 9.89 8.73
C LEU A 223 3.63 10.73 9.59
N PRO A 224 3.33 11.97 10.04
CA PRO A 224 4.25 12.72 10.89
C PRO A 224 4.48 12.07 12.26
N PHE A 225 3.42 11.52 12.89
CA PHE A 225 3.52 10.80 14.16
C PHE A 225 4.31 9.49 13.97
N PHE A 226 4.07 8.79 12.85
CA PHE A 226 4.80 7.57 12.49
C PHE A 226 6.30 7.85 12.20
N LEU A 227 6.64 9.05 11.71
CA LEU A 227 8.05 9.45 11.59
C LEU A 227 8.72 9.57 12.97
N VAL A 228 8.00 10.04 14.01
CA VAL A 228 8.55 10.12 15.38
C VAL A 228 8.85 8.73 15.92
N ASP A 229 7.95 7.76 15.76
CA ASP A 229 8.17 6.34 16.10
C ASP A 229 9.43 5.77 15.40
N VAL A 230 9.57 6.03 14.10
CA VAL A 230 10.72 5.57 13.29
C VAL A 230 12.02 6.26 13.72
N VAL A 231 11.97 7.54 14.10
CA VAL A 231 13.12 8.26 14.65
C VAL A 231 13.51 7.72 16.03
N TYR A 232 12.54 7.39 16.90
CA TYR A 232 12.83 6.80 18.21
C TYR A 232 13.60 5.47 18.09
N ILE A 233 13.13 4.53 17.25
CA ILE A 233 13.83 3.26 17.04
C ILE A 233 15.19 3.43 16.32
N MET A 234 15.34 4.46 15.47
CA MET A 234 16.63 4.83 14.87
C MET A 234 17.61 5.37 15.91
N CYS A 235 17.16 6.24 16.83
CA CYS A 235 17.96 6.71 17.95
C CYS A 235 18.40 5.54 18.84
N PHE A 236 17.49 4.64 19.21
CA PHE A 236 17.81 3.41 19.94
C PHE A 236 18.89 2.56 19.24
N ALA A 237 18.75 2.32 17.93
CA ALA A 237 19.68 1.47 17.20
C ALA A 237 21.09 2.06 17.05
N TYR A 238 21.22 3.39 17.01
CA TYR A 238 22.48 4.09 16.76
C TYR A 238 23.06 4.83 17.96
N GLU A 239 22.40 4.82 19.13
CA GLU A 239 22.95 5.36 20.38
C GLU A 239 24.27 4.63 20.72
N LYS A 240 25.37 5.37 20.69
CA LYS A 240 26.68 4.88 21.15
C LYS A 240 26.78 5.10 22.65
N TRP A 241 27.37 4.14 23.35
CA TRP A 241 27.74 4.24 24.75
C TRP A 241 28.61 5.49 25.01
N VAL A 242 28.01 6.56 25.55
CA VAL A 242 28.74 7.72 26.05
C VAL A 242 29.16 7.43 27.48
N VAL A 243 30.45 7.24 27.71
CA VAL A 243 31.02 7.25 29.07
C VAL A 243 31.03 8.69 29.55
N ASN A 244 30.22 8.99 30.56
CA ASN A 244 30.12 10.35 31.10
C ASN A 244 31.21 10.56 32.16
N ASN A 245 32.35 11.14 31.75
CA ASN A 245 33.51 11.33 32.63
C ASN A 245 33.28 12.35 33.77
N ASN A 246 32.12 13.00 33.83
CA ASN A 246 31.78 14.00 34.84
C ASN A 246 30.85 13.51 35.96
N SER A 247 30.40 12.24 35.95
CA SER A 247 29.73 11.64 37.10
C SER A 247 30.75 10.85 37.94
N ILE A 248 30.80 11.15 39.25
CA ILE A 248 31.69 10.48 40.23
C ILE A 248 31.39 8.96 40.29
N ASP A 249 30.16 8.60 39.95
CA ASP A 249 29.70 7.23 39.79
C ASP A 249 29.72 6.88 38.29
N GLY A 250 30.52 5.90 37.89
CA GLY A 250 30.83 5.57 36.48
C GLY A 250 29.71 4.87 35.68
N TRP A 251 28.45 5.27 35.86
CA TRP A 251 27.29 4.67 35.20
C TRP A 251 27.19 5.09 33.74
N LYS A 252 27.17 4.10 32.84
CA LYS A 252 26.85 4.29 31.42
C LYS A 252 25.33 4.46 31.27
N SER A 253 24.86 5.63 30.86
CA SER A 253 23.43 5.90 30.65
C SER A 253 23.08 5.90 29.16
N MET A 254 22.14 5.03 28.76
CA MET A 254 21.42 5.15 27.48
C MET A 254 20.15 5.97 27.72
N ARG A 255 19.86 6.94 26.85
CA ARG A 255 18.65 7.76 26.98
C ARG A 255 17.48 7.22 26.17
N PHE A 256 17.75 6.50 25.08
CA PHE A 256 16.76 6.01 24.12
C PHE A 256 16.58 4.48 24.16
N ASN A 257 16.95 3.82 25.26
CA ASN A 257 16.71 2.40 25.45
C ASN A 257 15.27 2.11 25.92
N VAL A 258 14.62 1.11 25.33
CA VAL A 258 13.28 0.59 25.67
C VAL A 258 13.21 -0.01 27.07
N ILE A 259 14.31 -0.55 27.59
CA ILE A 259 14.36 -1.24 28.89
C ILE A 259 14.93 -0.34 30.00
N SER A 260 16.06 0.31 29.73
CA SER A 260 16.84 1.06 30.74
C SER A 260 16.90 2.57 30.48
N GLY A 261 16.15 3.08 29.51
CA GLY A 261 16.18 4.49 29.11
C GLY A 261 15.22 5.37 29.91
N SER A 262 15.03 6.60 29.43
CA SER A 262 14.07 7.51 30.06
C SER A 262 12.64 7.13 29.65
N VAL A 263 11.89 6.58 30.60
CA VAL A 263 10.48 6.19 30.47
C VAL A 263 9.61 7.34 29.91
N THR A 264 9.93 8.59 30.25
CA THR A 264 9.23 9.78 29.71
C THR A 264 9.52 10.00 28.23
N ILE A 265 10.75 9.73 27.75
CA ILE A 265 11.09 9.84 26.32
C ILE A 265 10.39 8.73 25.53
N GLN A 266 10.41 7.49 26.04
CA GLN A 266 9.70 6.36 25.46
C GLN A 266 8.18 6.57 25.41
N LEU A 267 7.59 7.07 26.50
CA LEU A 267 6.18 7.45 26.53
C LEU A 267 5.85 8.46 25.43
N CYS A 268 6.59 9.57 25.36
CA CYS A 268 6.28 10.67 24.43
C CYS A 268 6.59 10.35 22.97
N MET A 269 7.70 9.67 22.66
CA MET A 269 8.14 9.44 21.27
C MET A 269 7.73 8.09 20.69
N GLN A 270 7.16 7.18 21.48
CA GLN A 270 6.79 5.84 21.01
C GLN A 270 5.38 5.42 21.39
N VAL A 271 4.97 5.65 22.65
CA VAL A 271 3.67 5.13 23.13
C VAL A 271 2.53 6.08 22.76
N ILE A 272 2.70 7.38 22.96
CA ILE A 272 1.68 8.39 22.65
C ILE A 272 1.44 8.51 21.14
N GLU A 273 2.50 8.47 20.33
CA GLU A 273 2.38 8.57 18.87
C GLU A 273 1.62 7.38 18.28
N GLU A 274 1.91 6.17 18.74
CA GLU A 274 1.13 4.98 18.38
C GLU A 274 -0.34 5.10 18.81
N TRP A 275 -0.65 5.60 20.01
CA TRP A 275 -2.04 5.81 20.42
C TRP A 275 -2.78 6.75 19.46
N ILE A 276 -2.13 7.84 19.04
CA ILE A 276 -2.70 8.80 18.08
C ILE A 276 -2.95 8.13 16.73
N ILE A 277 -1.97 7.37 16.20
CA ILE A 277 -2.11 6.69 14.91
C ILE A 277 -3.24 5.64 14.95
N VAL A 278 -3.29 4.82 16.00
CA VAL A 278 -4.34 3.80 16.16
C VAL A 278 -5.71 4.46 16.32
N ALA A 279 -5.83 5.54 17.11
CA ALA A 279 -7.07 6.31 17.23
C ALA A 279 -7.56 6.88 15.89
N LEU A 280 -6.65 7.45 15.09
CA LEU A 280 -6.95 7.96 13.75
C LEU A 280 -7.48 6.84 12.84
N TYR A 281 -6.83 5.67 12.83
CA TYR A 281 -7.23 4.56 11.97
C TYR A 281 -8.55 3.93 12.42
N LEU A 282 -8.77 3.73 13.72
CA LEU A 282 -10.06 3.24 14.24
C LEU A 282 -11.20 4.24 13.96
N SER A 283 -10.95 5.55 14.08
CA SER A 283 -11.93 6.59 13.75
C SER A 283 -12.32 6.56 12.28
N LEU A 284 -11.34 6.40 11.38
CA LEU A 284 -11.59 6.17 9.95
C LEU A 284 -12.43 4.90 9.74
N GLY A 285 -12.07 3.79 10.39
CA GLY A 285 -12.80 2.52 10.29
C GLY A 285 -14.26 2.62 10.74
N LEU A 286 -14.56 3.43 11.75
CA LEU A 286 -15.93 3.70 12.20
C LEU A 286 -16.70 4.56 11.18
N GLY A 287 -16.05 5.53 10.55
CA GLY A 287 -16.63 6.45 9.57
C GLY A 287 -16.83 5.86 8.16
N LEU A 288 -16.15 4.77 7.81
CA LEU A 288 -16.27 4.14 6.49
C LEU A 288 -17.58 3.34 6.33
N PRO A 289 -18.26 3.44 5.17
CA PRO A 289 -19.46 2.65 4.89
C PRO A 289 -19.14 1.15 4.83
N SER A 290 -20.07 0.31 5.31
CA SER A 290 -19.90 -1.15 5.20
C SER A 290 -19.81 -1.59 3.74
N LYS A 291 -19.03 -2.65 3.48
CA LYS A 291 -18.89 -3.26 2.14
C LYS A 291 -20.22 -3.66 1.52
N ALA A 292 -21.25 -3.98 2.32
CA ALA A 292 -22.60 -4.22 1.80
C ALA A 292 -23.20 -2.98 1.09
N ALA A 293 -22.88 -1.76 1.55
CA ALA A 293 -23.29 -0.52 0.90
C ALA A 293 -22.43 -0.21 -0.34
N LEU A 294 -21.11 -0.44 -0.28
CA LEU A 294 -20.22 -0.24 -1.42
C LEU A 294 -20.52 -1.21 -2.57
N LEU A 295 -20.75 -2.49 -2.26
CA LEU A 295 -21.12 -3.50 -3.26
C LEU A 295 -22.50 -3.20 -3.87
N ARG A 296 -23.47 -2.74 -3.06
CA ARG A 296 -24.78 -2.29 -3.57
C ARG A 296 -24.65 -1.06 -4.48
N ARG A 297 -23.73 -0.13 -4.21
CA ARG A 297 -23.41 0.97 -5.12
C ARG A 297 -22.79 0.46 -6.41
N GLN A 298 -21.69 -0.31 -6.35
CA GLN A 298 -21.05 -0.86 -7.54
C GLN A 298 -21.99 -1.70 -8.41
N ILE A 299 -22.82 -2.56 -7.81
CA ILE A 299 -23.84 -3.33 -8.55
C ILE A 299 -24.91 -2.39 -9.12
N GLY A 300 -25.35 -1.39 -8.36
CA GLY A 300 -26.29 -0.37 -8.84
C GLY A 300 -25.74 0.42 -10.03
N ASP A 301 -24.48 0.85 -9.97
CA ASP A 301 -23.81 1.61 -11.02
C ASP A 301 -23.59 0.75 -12.27
N GLN A 302 -23.13 -0.49 -12.12
CA GLN A 302 -23.01 -1.45 -13.22
C GLN A 302 -24.38 -1.79 -13.87
N VAL A 303 -25.44 -1.92 -13.07
CA VAL A 303 -26.81 -2.15 -13.56
C VAL A 303 -27.36 -0.90 -14.27
N ASN A 304 -27.07 0.30 -13.75
CA ASN A 304 -27.44 1.57 -14.40
C ASN A 304 -26.68 1.76 -15.72
N GLU A 305 -25.39 1.45 -15.77
CA GLU A 305 -24.54 1.52 -16.97
C GLU A 305 -25.00 0.50 -18.03
N ALA A 306 -25.25 -0.75 -17.64
CA ALA A 306 -25.83 -1.76 -18.52
C ALA A 306 -27.21 -1.35 -19.06
N ARG A 307 -28.07 -0.74 -18.24
CA ARG A 307 -29.37 -0.23 -18.68
C ARG A 307 -29.23 0.95 -19.65
N ASN A 308 -28.26 1.84 -19.44
CA ASN A 308 -28.04 2.97 -20.34
C ASN A 308 -27.54 2.49 -21.71
N MET A 309 -26.59 1.54 -21.75
CA MET A 309 -26.12 0.94 -23.02
C MET A 309 -27.26 0.26 -23.80
N ASP A 310 -28.20 -0.41 -23.12
CA ASP A 310 -29.37 -1.02 -23.77
C ASP A 310 -30.33 0.03 -24.36
N VAL A 311 -30.53 1.16 -23.66
CA VAL A 311 -31.32 2.30 -24.16
C VAL A 311 -30.67 2.95 -25.38
N ASP A 312 -29.36 3.17 -25.36
CA ASP A 312 -28.62 3.75 -26.50
C ASP A 312 -28.64 2.80 -27.71
N ALA A 313 -28.45 1.50 -27.50
CA ALA A 313 -28.55 0.48 -28.56
C ALA A 313 -29.96 0.39 -29.17
N LEU A 314 -31.01 0.51 -28.34
CA LEU A 314 -32.40 0.63 -28.78
C LEU A 314 -32.60 1.90 -29.64
N GLN A 315 -32.04 3.04 -29.20
CA GLN A 315 -32.15 4.31 -29.91
C GLN A 315 -31.47 4.24 -31.29
N GLU A 316 -30.24 3.72 -31.39
CA GLU A 316 -29.55 3.54 -32.68
C GLU A 316 -30.29 2.58 -33.61
N THR A 317 -30.82 1.47 -33.08
CA THR A 317 -31.57 0.48 -33.86
C THR A 317 -32.87 1.07 -34.44
N ILE A 318 -33.57 1.90 -33.67
CA ILE A 318 -34.78 2.61 -34.13
C ILE A 318 -34.42 3.68 -35.15
N LEU A 319 -33.37 4.48 -34.90
CA LEU A 319 -32.92 5.54 -35.79
C LEU A 319 -32.55 5.00 -37.18
N TRP A 320 -31.79 3.90 -37.22
CA TRP A 320 -31.39 3.26 -38.48
C TRP A 320 -32.58 2.66 -39.25
N LYS A 321 -33.54 2.02 -38.55
CA LYS A 321 -34.78 1.53 -39.17
C LYS A 321 -35.64 2.66 -39.74
N MET A 322 -35.74 3.80 -39.08
CA MET A 322 -36.44 4.97 -39.61
C MET A 322 -35.75 5.52 -40.87
N HIS A 323 -34.42 5.62 -40.86
CA HIS A 323 -33.65 6.08 -42.00
C HIS A 323 -33.81 5.14 -43.23
N ASP A 324 -33.77 3.82 -43.02
CA ASP A 324 -33.96 2.81 -44.07
C ASP A 324 -35.42 2.71 -44.56
N ALA A 325 -36.40 3.11 -43.75
CA ALA A 325 -37.79 3.31 -44.21
C ALA A 325 -37.92 4.57 -45.08
N ALA A 326 -37.34 5.70 -44.65
CA ALA A 326 -37.38 6.97 -45.38
C ALA A 326 -36.64 6.88 -46.73
N SER A 327 -35.46 6.25 -46.77
CA SER A 327 -34.67 6.07 -48.00
C SER A 327 -35.46 5.30 -49.07
N ARG A 328 -36.18 4.23 -48.68
CA ARG A 328 -37.03 3.44 -49.59
C ARG A 328 -38.20 4.23 -50.16
N VAL A 329 -38.84 5.09 -49.36
CA VAL A 329 -39.91 5.98 -49.84
C VAL A 329 -39.37 7.01 -50.85
N VAL A 330 -38.23 7.62 -50.54
CA VAL A 330 -37.56 8.60 -51.44
C VAL A 330 -37.12 7.92 -52.75
N ALA A 331 -36.51 6.73 -52.68
CA ALA A 331 -36.11 5.97 -53.87
C ALA A 331 -37.30 5.59 -54.76
N ALA A 332 -38.42 5.16 -54.17
CA ALA A 332 -39.64 4.86 -54.92
C ALA A 332 -40.23 6.09 -55.62
N MET A 333 -40.20 7.26 -54.96
CA MET A 333 -40.62 8.54 -55.55
C MET A 333 -39.73 8.95 -56.72
N ILE A 334 -38.41 8.88 -56.56
CA ILE A 334 -37.44 9.21 -57.62
C ILE A 334 -37.61 8.29 -58.84
N LEU A 335 -37.81 6.98 -58.62
CA LEU A 335 -38.01 6.02 -59.70
C LEU A 335 -39.28 6.32 -60.51
N LYS A 336 -40.38 6.71 -59.85
CA LYS A 336 -41.63 7.15 -60.51
C LYS A 336 -41.41 8.39 -61.38
N VAL A 337 -40.66 9.38 -60.88
CA VAL A 337 -40.33 10.61 -61.62
C VAL A 337 -39.45 10.32 -62.83
N LEU A 338 -38.45 9.44 -62.69
CA LEU A 338 -37.54 9.08 -63.78
C LEU A 338 -38.27 8.33 -64.91
N GLN A 339 -39.19 7.41 -64.56
CA GLN A 339 -40.07 6.74 -65.53
C GLN A 339 -40.94 7.73 -66.29
N PHE A 340 -41.48 8.76 -65.62
CA PHE A 340 -42.26 9.81 -66.25
C PHE A 340 -41.42 10.67 -67.21
N LEU A 341 -40.22 11.10 -66.80
CA LEU A 341 -39.30 11.84 -67.68
C LEU A 341 -38.97 11.06 -68.96
N HIS A 342 -38.62 9.78 -68.83
CA HIS A 342 -38.29 8.92 -69.97
C HIS A 342 -39.47 8.80 -70.96
N TRP A 343 -40.70 8.65 -70.44
CA TRP A 343 -41.91 8.60 -71.27
C TRP A 343 -42.17 9.92 -72.03
N VAL A 344 -42.01 11.07 -71.36
CA VAL A 344 -42.15 12.40 -71.99
C VAL A 344 -41.09 12.61 -73.08
N LEU A 345 -39.82 12.31 -72.80
CA LEU A 345 -38.71 12.46 -73.76
C LEU A 345 -38.96 11.64 -75.03
N GLY A 346 -39.35 10.37 -74.87
CA GLY A 346 -39.68 9.50 -76.00
C GLY A 346 -40.88 9.99 -76.82
N ARG A 347 -41.81 10.77 -76.23
CA ARG A 347 -42.94 11.37 -76.95
C ARG A 347 -42.51 12.60 -77.76
N ILE A 348 -41.58 13.41 -77.24
CA ILE A 348 -41.03 14.58 -77.94
C ILE A 348 -40.18 14.13 -79.14
N LEU A 349 -39.27 13.16 -78.96
CA LEU A 349 -38.40 12.66 -80.05
C LEU A 349 -39.20 12.07 -81.22
N ARG A 350 -40.26 11.30 -80.95
CA ARG A 350 -41.17 10.77 -81.99
C ARG A 350 -41.92 11.86 -82.75
N ASN A 351 -42.19 13.00 -82.12
CA ASN A 351 -42.84 14.14 -82.77
C ASN A 351 -41.85 14.96 -83.63
N ALA A 352 -40.57 15.01 -83.25
CA ALA A 352 -39.52 15.67 -84.03
C ALA A 352 -39.26 14.91 -85.35
N GLN A 353 -38.96 13.61 -85.28
CA GLN A 353 -38.70 12.76 -86.46
C GLN A 353 -39.84 12.76 -87.49
N LYS A 354 -41.08 13.03 -87.06
CA LYS A 354 -42.25 13.10 -87.94
C LYS A 354 -42.36 14.41 -88.74
N LYS A 355 -41.55 15.43 -88.43
CA LYS A 355 -41.38 16.64 -89.23
C LYS A 355 -40.33 16.44 -90.31
N ASP A 356 -39.17 15.89 -89.96
CA ASP A 356 -38.02 15.71 -90.85
C ASP A 356 -38.37 14.82 -92.07
N ALA A 357 -39.23 13.81 -91.86
CA ALA A 357 -39.68 12.90 -92.92
C ALA A 357 -40.65 13.52 -93.96
N LYS A 358 -40.94 14.83 -93.89
CA LYS A 358 -41.93 15.50 -94.76
C LYS A 358 -41.33 16.49 -95.76
N GLU A 359 -40.04 16.79 -95.69
CA GLU A 359 -39.36 17.75 -96.55
C GLU A 359 -38.10 17.16 -97.21
N THR A 360 -38.27 16.45 -98.34
CA THR A 360 -37.24 16.33 -99.41
C THR A 360 -37.82 15.66 -100.67
N PRO A 361 -37.83 16.34 -101.84
CA PRO A 361 -38.25 15.75 -103.12
C PRO A 361 -37.07 15.16 -103.93
N LYS A 362 -37.41 14.33 -104.93
CA LYS A 362 -36.48 13.64 -105.84
C LYS A 362 -35.85 14.58 -106.88
N THR A 363 -34.55 14.44 -107.15
CA THR A 363 -33.89 14.74 -108.46
C THR A 363 -32.62 13.89 -108.63
N ASN A 364 -32.32 13.46 -109.86
CA ASN A 364 -31.13 12.65 -110.23
C ASN A 364 -29.90 13.53 -110.51
N GLU A 365 -28.68 13.04 -110.23
CA GLU A 365 -27.65 12.78 -111.27
C GLU A 365 -26.32 12.21 -110.72
N ASN A 366 -25.99 10.99 -111.16
CA ASN A 366 -24.75 10.60 -111.83
C ASN A 366 -23.39 11.29 -111.49
N LYS A 367 -22.46 10.58 -110.84
CA LYS A 367 -21.08 10.36 -111.36
C LYS A 367 -20.21 9.39 -110.53
N ASN A 368 -19.33 8.68 -111.26
CA ASN A 368 -18.27 7.79 -110.77
C ASN A 368 -17.34 8.42 -109.72
N ALA A 369 -16.81 7.60 -108.79
CA ALA A 369 -15.42 7.08 -108.89
C ALA A 369 -14.99 6.25 -107.66
N LYS A 370 -14.31 5.10 -107.93
CA LYS A 370 -13.26 4.44 -107.12
C LYS A 370 -13.61 4.03 -105.67
N GLU A 371 -12.97 3.06 -105.02
CA GLU A 371 -12.09 1.93 -105.38
C GLU A 371 -12.34 0.89 -104.24
N THR A 372 -12.71 -0.36 -104.52
CA THR A 372 -11.78 -1.48 -104.71
C THR A 372 -11.05 -1.92 -103.43
N LYS A 373 -11.19 -3.21 -103.07
CA LYS A 373 -10.43 -4.01 -102.06
C LYS A 373 -10.79 -3.79 -100.57
N GLU A 374 -10.72 -4.82 -99.71
CA GLU A 374 -10.59 -6.28 -99.92
C GLU A 374 -11.26 -7.06 -98.75
N LYS A 375 -11.58 -8.34 -98.99
CA LYS A 375 -11.65 -9.52 -98.08
C LYS A 375 -11.78 -9.27 -96.56
N SER A 376 -12.76 -9.84 -95.83
CA SER A 376 -13.06 -11.28 -95.62
C SER A 376 -11.90 -12.10 -95.05
N VAL A 377 -12.20 -13.18 -94.31
CA VAL A 377 -11.25 -14.22 -93.82
C VAL A 377 -10.38 -13.75 -92.64
N ASP A 378 -10.16 -14.52 -91.56
CA ASP A 378 -10.89 -15.63 -90.93
C ASP A 378 -10.26 -15.88 -89.55
N SER A 379 -10.84 -16.82 -88.79
CA SER A 379 -10.20 -17.64 -87.74
C SER A 379 -9.70 -16.93 -86.46
N GLU A 380 -10.13 -17.32 -85.25
CA GLU A 380 -10.15 -18.66 -84.61
C GLU A 380 -8.78 -19.07 -84.05
N SER A 381 -8.80 -19.62 -82.82
CA SER A 381 -7.69 -20.29 -82.13
C SER A 381 -6.51 -19.37 -81.73
N SER A 382 -5.96 -19.43 -80.53
CA SER A 382 -5.76 -20.62 -79.68
C SER A 382 -5.09 -20.25 -78.34
N HIS A 383 -5.36 -21.09 -77.35
CA HIS A 383 -4.42 -21.58 -76.32
C HIS A 383 -3.54 -20.65 -75.45
N HIS A 384 -3.71 -20.92 -74.15
CA HIS A 384 -2.67 -21.24 -73.16
C HIS A 384 -2.02 -20.16 -72.28
N SER A 385 -2.42 -20.27 -71.00
CA SER A 385 -1.56 -20.64 -69.86
C SER A 385 -0.73 -19.58 -69.14
N GLN A 386 -0.67 -19.81 -67.82
CA GLN A 386 0.42 -19.45 -66.90
C GLN A 386 0.61 -17.93 -66.66
N SER A 387 1.19 -17.50 -65.54
CA SER A 387 1.36 -18.09 -64.19
C SER A 387 1.79 -16.95 -63.26
N ASN A 388 1.77 -17.21 -61.95
CA ASN A 388 2.31 -16.37 -60.87
C ASN A 388 1.46 -15.11 -60.59
N ALA A 389 1.09 -14.77 -59.35
CA ALA A 389 1.74 -14.92 -58.03
C ALA A 389 2.93 -13.98 -57.81
N THR A 390 3.10 -13.59 -56.55
CA THR A 390 3.80 -12.40 -56.02
C THR A 390 3.13 -11.06 -56.41
N HIS A 391 3.06 -10.06 -55.51
CA HIS A 391 3.80 -9.88 -54.26
C HIS A 391 2.96 -9.38 -53.08
#